data_AF-A0A1H1SKP3-F1
#
_entry.id   AF-A0A1H1SKP3-F1
#
_cell.length_a   1.000
_cell.length_b   1.000
_cell.length_c   1.000
_cell.angle_alpha   90.00
_cell.angle_beta   90.00
_cell.angle_gamma   90.00
#
_symmetry.space_group_name_H-M   'P 1'
#
loop_
_entity.id
_entity.type
_entity.pdbx_description
1 polymer ?
#
loop_
_entity_poly.entity_id
_entity_poly.type
_entity_poly.pdbx_seq_one_letter_code
_entity_poly.pdbx_strand_id
1 'polypeptide(L)' 'MTTKTIPRSPSPRGCSVPLMTHLTPEERAQLVKMADQEARSMSAMARLLIVQGMQRYQAQA' A
#
# COMPACT_ATOMS: atom_id res chain seq x y z
N MET A 1 -14.90 20.85 -10.75
CA MET A 1 -13.50 21.00 -10.30
C MET A 1 -12.76 19.71 -10.60
N THR A 2 -11.80 19.70 -11.53
CA THR A 2 -10.95 18.52 -11.78
C THR A 2 -9.79 18.57 -10.79
N THR A 3 -9.75 17.64 -9.85
CA THR A 3 -8.63 17.48 -8.92
C THR A 3 -7.37 17.11 -9.71
N LYS A 4 -6.32 17.94 -9.60
CA LYS A 4 -5.02 17.70 -10.22
C LYS A 4 -4.51 16.32 -9.79
N THR A 5 -4.44 15.38 -10.73
CA THR A 5 -4.00 14.01 -10.45
C THR A 5 -2.48 13.98 -10.40
N ILE A 6 -1.92 13.68 -9.23
CA ILE A 6 -0.49 13.47 -9.05
C ILE A 6 -0.13 12.12 -9.67
N PRO A 7 0.89 12.03 -10.54
CA PRO A 7 1.32 10.75 -11.09
C PRO A 7 1.81 9.85 -9.96
N ARG A 8 1.14 8.70 -9.80
CA ARG A 8 1.47 7.70 -8.78
C ARG A 8 2.11 6.48 -9.43
N SER A 9 3.14 5.94 -8.80
CA SER A 9 3.74 4.68 -9.25
C SER A 9 2.79 3.51 -8.96
N PRO A 10 2.45 2.66 -9.96
CA PRO A 10 1.60 1.50 -9.77
C PRO A 10 2.35 0.36 -9.07
N SER A 11 1.64 -0.70 -8.72
CA SER A 11 2.26 -1.94 -8.23
C SER A 11 3.21 -2.53 -9.28
N PRO A 12 4.29 -3.23 -8.86
CA PRO A 12 5.23 -3.88 -9.78
C PRO A 12 4.54 -4.84 -10.76
N ARG A 13 5.11 -4.97 -11.96
CA ARG A 13 4.66 -5.96 -12.95
C ARG A 13 4.69 -7.38 -12.35
N GLY A 14 3.65 -8.16 -12.60
CA GLY A 14 3.49 -9.52 -12.04
C GLY A 14 2.73 -9.61 -10.72
N CYS A 15 2.35 -8.48 -10.11
CA CYS A 15 1.44 -8.47 -8.96
C CYS A 15 -0.02 -8.60 -9.42
N SER A 16 -0.46 -9.80 -9.80
CA SER A 16 -1.79 -10.06 -10.40
C SER A 16 -2.81 -10.69 -9.46
N VAL A 17 -2.40 -11.21 -8.30
CA VAL A 17 -3.30 -11.87 -7.36
C VAL A 17 -3.88 -10.84 -6.38
N PRO A 18 -5.20 -10.62 -6.36
CA PRO A 18 -5.82 -9.69 -5.42
C PRO A 18 -5.83 -10.28 -4.01
N LEU A 19 -5.66 -9.40 -3.02
CA LEU A 19 -5.85 -9.72 -1.60
C LEU A 19 -6.96 -8.82 -1.05
N MET A 20 -8.01 -9.43 -0.51
CA MET A 20 -9.04 -8.70 0.23
C MET A 20 -8.68 -8.70 1.71
N THR A 21 -8.75 -7.55 2.36
CA THR A 21 -8.44 -7.40 3.78
C THR A 21 -9.31 -6.30 4.40
N HIS A 22 -9.72 -6.51 5.64
CA HIS A 22 -10.42 -5.50 6.42
C HIS A 22 -9.42 -4.62 7.18
N LEU A 23 -9.64 -3.31 7.14
CA LEU A 23 -8.88 -2.31 7.88
C LEU A 23 -9.85 -1.49 8.72
N THR A 24 -9.40 -1.00 9.86
CA THR A 24 -10.10 0.08 10.58
C THR A 24 -10.06 1.37 9.77
N PRO A 25 -10.97 2.33 10.02
CA PRO A 25 -10.91 3.66 9.40
C PRO A 25 -9.56 4.35 9.59
N GLU A 26 -8.97 4.21 10.78
CA GLU A 26 -7.69 4.81 11.17
C GLU A 26 -6.53 4.19 10.39
N GLU A 27 -6.47 2.86 10.31
CA GLU A 27 -5.47 2.13 9.52
C GLU A 27 -5.55 2.52 8.04
N ARG A 28 -6.77 2.60 7.49
CA ARG A 28 -6.98 3.02 6.11
C ARG A 28 -6.51 4.46 5.89
N ALA A 29 -6.81 5.37 6.81
CA ALA A 29 -6.37 6.77 6.70
C ALA A 29 -4.84 6.88 6.76
N GLN A 30 -4.19 6.14 7.64
CA GLN A 30 -2.73 6.07 7.71
C GLN A 30 -2.12 5.52 6.42
N LEU A 31 -2.68 4.46 5.85
CA LEU A 31 -2.24 3.89 4.58
C LEU A 31 -2.34 4.89 3.42
N VAL A 32 -3.45 5.63 3.33
CA VAL A 32 -3.63 6.70 2.32
C VAL A 32 -2.55 7.76 2.47
N LYS A 33 -2.34 8.25 3.69
CA LYS A 33 -1.34 9.29 3.99
C LYS A 33 0.06 8.82 3.59
N MET A 34 0.44 7.59 3.92
CA MET A 34 1.73 7.01 3.56
C MET A 34 1.89 6.85 2.04
N ALA A 35 0.85 6.39 1.35
CA ALA A 35 0.88 6.25 -0.11
C ALA A 35 1.05 7.61 -0.82
N ASP A 36 0.40 8.66 -0.30
CA ASP A 36 0.52 10.02 -0.82
C ASP A 36 1.91 10.60 -0.59
N GLN A 37 2.50 10.39 0.60
CA GLN A 37 3.85 10.85 0.92
C GLN A 37 4.92 10.24 0.00
N GLU A 38 4.72 9.00 -0.43
CA GLU A 38 5.66 8.30 -1.32
C GLU A 38 5.29 8.36 -2.81
N ALA A 39 4.24 9.09 -3.19
CA ALA A 39 3.71 9.12 -4.56
C ALA A 39 3.44 7.73 -5.15
N ARG A 40 2.88 6.82 -4.34
CA ARG A 40 2.51 5.44 -4.72
C ARG A 40 1.01 5.27 -4.76
N SER A 41 0.52 4.28 -5.50
CA SER A 41 -0.86 3.83 -5.33
C SER A 41 -1.06 3.20 -3.93
N MET A 42 -2.29 3.23 -3.41
CA MET A 42 -2.60 2.57 -2.13
C MET A 42 -2.29 1.07 -2.16
N SER A 43 -2.57 0.40 -3.29
CA SER A 43 -2.28 -1.02 -3.45
C SER A 43 -0.79 -1.33 -3.46
N ALA A 44 0.03 -0.48 -4.07
CA ALA A 44 1.47 -0.62 -4.07
C ALA A 44 2.05 -0.40 -2.66
N MET A 45 1.53 0.59 -1.93
CA MET A 45 1.95 0.87 -0.56
C MET A 45 1.55 -0.26 0.39
N ALA A 46 0.31 -0.74 0.30
CA ALA A 46 -0.17 -1.87 1.11
C ALA A 46 0.71 -3.12 0.89
N ARG A 47 1.01 -3.45 -0.38
CA ARG A 47 1.89 -4.58 -0.71
C ARG A 47 3.28 -4.40 -0.11
N LEU A 48 3.86 -3.20 -0.20
CA LEU A 48 5.19 -2.92 0.36
C LEU A 48 5.22 -3.23 1.86
N LEU A 49 4.25 -2.70 2.60
CA LEU A 49 4.14 -2.89 4.05
C LEU A 49 3.92 -4.36 4.42
N ILE A 50 3.08 -5.09 3.66
CA ILE A 50 2.85 -6.52 3.85
C ILE A 50 4.15 -7.32 3.67
N VAL A 51 4.90 -7.08 2.59
CA VAL A 51 6.16 -7.79 2.32
C VAL A 51 7.19 -7.51 3.41
N GLN A 52 7.31 -6.26 3.85
CA GLN A 52 8.19 -5.90 4.97
C GLN A 52 7.76 -6.57 6.29
N GLY A 53 6.45 -6.62 6.56
CA GLY A 53 5.89 -7.30 7.72
C GLY A 53 6.16 -8.80 7.71
N MET A 54 6.05 -9.46 6.56
CA MET A 54 6.36 -10.89 6.40
C MET A 54 7.83 -11.19 6.72
N GLN A 55 8.76 -10.39 6.20
CA GLN A 55 10.19 -10.55 6.49
C GLN A 55 10.47 -10.41 7.99
N ARG A 56 9.85 -9.41 8.63
CA ARG A 56 9.99 -9.19 10.08
C ARG A 56 9.40 -10.33 10.89
N TYR A 57 8.22 -10.84 10.51
CA TYR A 57 7.57 -11.95 11.19
C TYR A 57 8.41 -13.23 11.11
N GLN A 58 8.98 -13.54 9.94
CA GLN A 58 9.87 -14.69 9.75
C GLN A 58 11.15 -14.58 10.57
N ALA A 59 11.68 -13.37 10.78
CA ALA A 59 12.87 -13.17 11.61
C ALA A 59 12.61 -13.31 13.12
N GLN A 60 11.34 -13.32 13.54
CA GLN A 60 10.92 -13.45 14.94
C GLN A 60 10.46 -14.88 15.29
N ALA A 61 10.31 -15.74 14.28
CA ALA A 61 9.93 -17.15 14.42
C ALA A 61 11.18 -18.04 14.56
#